data_AF-A0A944FCP3-F1
#
_entry.id   AF-A0A944FCP3-F1
#
_cell.length_a   1.000
_cell.length_b   1.000
_cell.length_c   1.000
_cell.angle_alpha   90.00
_cell.angle_beta   90.00
_cell.angle_gamma   90.00
#
_symmetry.space_group_name_H-M   'P 1'
#
loop_
_entity.id
_entity.type
_entity.pdbx_description
1 polymer ?
#
loop_
_entity_poly.entity_id
_entity_poly.type
_entity_poly.pdbx_seq_one_letter_code
_entity_poly.pdbx_strand_id
1 'polypeptide(L)'
;MSATMLANLSRTTDPQTMLRRFLALDAVVTTTNGLVYVAASGPVGRLLGVGSGLLLELGVLLVVFGAGVGYLASRREPAAFPVKAVIEVNLAWAVASLAALVLWFSPTTAGTFWIPMQAATVAGFAGLQHLALRARG
;
A
#
# COMPACT_ATOMS: atom_id res chain seq x y z
N MET A 1 -20.68 14.86 -33.44
CA MET A 1 -20.63 14.19 -32.12
C MET A 1 -19.55 13.09 -31.99
N SER A 2 -18.69 12.84 -33.00
CA SER A 2 -17.69 11.75 -32.93
C SER A 2 -16.29 12.18 -32.48
N ALA A 3 -15.89 13.45 -32.70
CA ALA A 3 -14.56 13.95 -32.32
C ALA A 3 -14.35 13.96 -30.79
N THR A 4 -15.40 14.22 -30.00
CA THR A 4 -15.36 14.24 -28.53
C THR A 4 -15.18 12.84 -27.92
N MET A 5 -15.73 11.79 -28.56
CA MET A 5 -15.55 10.41 -28.12
C MET A 5 -14.12 9.92 -28.37
N LEU A 6 -13.57 10.23 -29.55
CA LEU A 6 -12.19 9.88 -29.89
C LEU A 6 -11.17 10.65 -29.03
N ALA A 7 -11.45 11.90 -28.66
CA ALA A 7 -10.64 12.66 -27.70
C ALA A 7 -10.70 12.12 -26.25
N ASN A 8 -11.75 11.39 -25.90
CA ASN A 8 -11.88 10.69 -24.61
C ASN A 8 -11.22 9.31 -24.64
N LEU A 9 -11.20 8.63 -25.79
CA LEU A 9 -10.52 7.35 -26.00
C LEU A 9 -9.01 7.52 -26.19
N SER A 10 -8.56 8.65 -26.75
CA SER A 10 -7.14 9.01 -26.90
C SER A 10 -6.53 9.62 -25.64
N ARG A 11 -7.36 9.95 -24.64
CA ARG A 11 -6.88 10.31 -23.30
C ARG A 11 -6.53 9.01 -22.58
N THR A 12 -5.35 8.50 -22.87
CA THR A 12 -4.67 7.43 -22.14
C THR A 12 -4.69 7.75 -20.63
N THR A 13 -5.71 7.25 -19.94
CA THR A 13 -5.90 7.26 -18.48
C THR A 13 -5.75 8.64 -17.80
N ASP A 14 -6.87 9.32 -17.53
CA ASP A 14 -6.89 10.54 -16.72
C ASP A 14 -6.07 10.36 -15.41
N PRO A 15 -5.01 11.18 -15.18
CA PRO A 15 -4.13 11.06 -14.01
C PRO A 15 -4.88 11.07 -12.67
N GLN A 16 -6.00 11.80 -12.57
CA GLN A 16 -6.85 11.75 -11.38
C GLN A 16 -7.48 10.39 -11.16
N THR A 17 -8.07 9.83 -12.23
CA THR A 17 -8.64 8.48 -12.19
C THR A 17 -7.57 7.43 -11.87
N MET A 18 -6.35 7.55 -12.41
CA MET A 18 -5.24 6.63 -12.08
C MET A 18 -4.84 6.72 -10.61
N LEU A 19 -4.64 7.94 -10.10
CA LEU A 19 -4.25 8.16 -8.72
C LEU A 19 -5.26 7.52 -7.76
N ARG A 20 -6.56 7.71 -8.02
CA ARG A 20 -7.63 7.08 -7.24
C ARG A 20 -7.60 5.56 -7.29
N ARG A 21 -7.34 4.97 -8.46
CA ARG A 21 -7.22 3.51 -8.62
C ARG A 21 -6.02 2.95 -7.85
N PHE A 22 -4.87 3.61 -7.91
CA PHE A 22 -3.68 3.18 -7.17
C PHE A 22 -3.85 3.33 -5.66
N LEU A 23 -4.49 4.40 -5.19
CA LEU A 23 -4.85 4.53 -3.77
C LEU A 23 -5.86 3.44 -3.34
N ALA A 24 -6.85 3.14 -4.18
CA ALA A 24 -7.83 2.10 -3.87
C ALA A 24 -7.18 0.70 -3.81
N LEU A 25 -6.29 0.38 -4.75
CA LEU A 25 -5.55 -0.89 -4.75
C LEU A 25 -4.64 -1.02 -3.52
N ASP A 26 -3.90 0.03 -3.19
CA ASP A 26 -3.09 0.09 -1.97
C ASP A 26 -3.96 -0.14 -0.73
N ALA A 27 -5.06 0.60 -0.59
CA ALA A 27 -6.00 0.43 0.51
C ALA A 27 -6.51 -1.01 0.65
N VAL A 28 -6.92 -1.63 -0.46
CA VAL A 28 -7.43 -3.02 -0.45
C VAL A 28 -6.33 -4.00 -0.04
N VAL A 29 -5.15 -3.92 -0.66
CA VAL A 29 -4.04 -4.84 -0.36
C VAL A 29 -3.58 -4.68 1.09
N THR A 30 -3.35 -3.44 1.53
CA THR A 30 -2.86 -3.13 2.87
C THR A 30 -3.87 -3.50 3.95
N THR A 31 -5.15 -3.19 3.76
CA THR A 31 -6.21 -3.57 4.70
C THR A 31 -6.40 -5.08 4.75
N THR A 32 -6.40 -5.77 3.60
CA THR A 32 -6.55 -7.23 3.55
C THR A 32 -5.39 -7.91 4.29
N ASN A 33 -4.16 -7.46 4.07
CA ASN A 33 -3.00 -7.98 4.79
C ASN A 33 -3.11 -7.72 6.30
N GLY A 34 -3.50 -6.51 6.69
CA GLY A 34 -3.73 -6.17 8.09
C GLY A 34 -4.81 -7.05 8.75
N LEU A 35 -5.92 -7.29 8.07
CA LEU A 35 -7.00 -8.18 8.55
C LEU A 35 -6.53 -9.62 8.73
N VAL A 36 -5.70 -10.13 7.80
CA VAL A 36 -5.09 -11.46 7.94
C VAL A 36 -4.21 -11.52 9.19
N TYR A 37 -3.41 -10.48 9.47
CA TYR A 37 -2.60 -10.43 10.68
C TYR A 37 -3.44 -10.33 11.94
N VAL A 38 -4.51 -9.53 11.95
CA VAL A 38 -5.41 -9.44 13.11
C VAL A 38 -6.12 -10.77 13.37
N ALA A 39 -6.67 -11.40 12.33
CA ALA A 39 -7.48 -12.61 12.46
C ALA A 39 -6.64 -13.86 12.73
N ALA A 40 -5.40 -13.92 12.23
CA ALA A 40 -4.57 -15.13 12.24
C ALA A 40 -3.12 -14.86 12.70
N SER A 41 -2.89 -13.90 13.60
CA SER A 41 -1.56 -13.51 14.09
C SER A 41 -0.72 -14.69 14.60
N GLY A 42 -1.33 -15.66 15.28
CA GLY A 42 -0.66 -16.86 15.79
C GLY A 42 -0.11 -17.77 14.66
N PRO A 43 -0.98 -18.33 13.79
CA PRO A 43 -0.55 -19.12 12.64
C PRO A 43 0.40 -18.38 11.70
N VAL A 44 0.08 -17.12 11.35
CA VAL A 44 0.91 -16.31 10.44
C VAL A 44 2.26 -16.00 11.07
N GLY A 45 2.29 -15.72 12.38
CA GLY A 45 3.54 -15.48 13.12
C GLY A 45 4.48 -16.67 13.07
N ARG A 46 3.95 -17.89 13.29
CA ARG A 46 4.75 -19.11 13.14
C ARG A 46 5.20 -19.34 11.69
N LEU A 47 4.32 -19.06 10.72
CA LEU A 47 4.66 -19.21 9.30
C LEU A 47 5.79 -18.28 8.89
N LEU A 48 5.77 -17.01 9.33
CA LEU A 48 6.76 -15.99 8.96
C LEU A 48 7.98 -15.95 9.89
N GLY A 49 7.91 -16.55 11.08
CA GLY A 49 8.94 -16.42 12.11
C GLY A 49 8.92 -15.03 12.77
N VAL A 50 7.74 -14.44 12.94
CA VAL A 50 7.53 -13.13 13.57
C VAL A 50 6.61 -13.30 14.77
N GLY A 51 6.86 -12.56 15.86
CA GLY A 51 6.04 -12.63 17.07
C GLY A 51 4.57 -12.30 16.78
N SER A 52 3.64 -13.13 17.29
CA SER A 52 2.20 -12.96 17.04
C SER A 52 1.64 -11.68 17.66
N GLY A 53 2.15 -11.24 18.81
CA GLY A 53 1.78 -9.95 19.41
C GLY A 53 2.13 -8.77 18.49
N LEU A 54 3.36 -8.77 17.97
CA LEU A 54 3.80 -7.78 16.99
C LEU A 54 2.95 -7.84 15.72
N LEU A 55 2.68 -9.02 15.16
CA LEU A 55 1.81 -9.13 13.98
C LEU A 55 0.40 -8.60 14.23
N LEU A 56 -0.17 -8.84 15.41
CA LEU A 56 -1.48 -8.29 15.76
C LEU A 56 -1.45 -6.74 15.77
N GLU A 57 -0.45 -6.15 16.41
CA GLU A 57 -0.26 -4.69 16.46
C GLU A 57 -0.07 -4.10 15.06
N LEU A 58 0.82 -4.69 14.25
CA LEU A 58 1.02 -4.30 12.85
C LEU A 58 -0.26 -4.48 12.05
N GLY A 59 -1.02 -5.54 12.29
CA GLY A 59 -2.29 -5.80 11.64
C GLY A 59 -3.31 -4.68 11.88
N VAL A 60 -3.49 -4.26 13.13
CA VAL A 60 -4.37 -3.15 13.50
C VAL A 60 -3.89 -1.85 12.83
N LEU A 61 -2.59 -1.57 12.88
CA LEU A 61 -2.00 -0.39 12.25
C LEU A 61 -2.29 -0.38 10.74
N LEU A 62 -2.07 -1.49 10.05
CA LEU A 62 -2.30 -1.61 8.60
C LEU A 62 -3.78 -1.46 8.25
N VAL A 63 -4.69 -1.99 9.06
CA VAL A 63 -6.14 -1.80 8.85
C VAL A 63 -6.52 -0.32 8.98
N VAL A 64 -6.03 0.37 10.00
CA VAL A 64 -6.31 1.80 10.20
C VAL A 64 -5.73 2.64 9.06
N PHE A 65 -4.47 2.36 8.69
CA PHE A 65 -3.82 3.04 7.57
C PHE A 65 -4.56 2.81 6.25
N GLY A 66 -4.85 1.55 5.92
CA GLY A 66 -5.57 1.16 4.71
C GLY A 66 -6.97 1.76 4.64
N ALA A 67 -7.70 1.86 5.76
CA ALA A 67 -8.97 2.56 5.83
C ALA A 67 -8.83 4.07 5.52
N GLY A 68 -7.78 4.72 6.04
CA GLY A 68 -7.44 6.11 5.73
C GLY A 68 -7.12 6.33 4.24
N VAL A 69 -6.32 5.44 3.65
CA VAL A 69 -6.02 5.46 2.21
C VAL A 69 -7.29 5.22 1.38
N GLY A 70 -8.15 4.28 1.78
CA GLY A 70 -9.41 3.99 1.09
C GLY A 70 -10.38 5.18 1.14
N TYR A 71 -10.46 5.85 2.29
CA TYR A 71 -11.21 7.10 2.41
C TYR A 71 -10.66 8.19 1.49
N LEU A 72 -9.33 8.34 1.39
CA LEU A 72 -8.72 9.27 0.45
C LEU A 72 -9.03 8.91 -1.01
N ALA A 73 -9.00 7.62 -1.37
CA ALA A 73 -9.35 7.13 -2.71
C ALA A 73 -10.83 7.36 -3.09
N SER A 74 -11.72 7.40 -2.09
CA SER A 74 -13.15 7.67 -2.29
C SER A 74 -13.43 9.11 -2.74
N ARG A 75 -12.50 10.04 -2.51
CA ARG A 75 -12.65 11.44 -2.90
C ARG A 75 -12.54 11.59 -4.42
N ARG A 76 -13.38 12.47 -4.98
CA ARG A 76 -13.35 12.79 -6.43
C ARG A 76 -12.01 13.38 -6.84
N GLU A 77 -11.47 14.26 -6.01
CA GLU A 77 -10.15 14.88 -6.17
C GLU A 77 -9.36 14.71 -4.87
N PRO A 78 -8.54 13.65 -4.74
CA PRO A 78 -7.68 13.47 -3.58
C PRO A 78 -6.73 14.66 -3.41
N ALA A 79 -6.68 15.27 -2.23
CA ALA A 79 -5.78 16.40 -1.97
C ALA A 79 -4.31 15.95 -2.05
N ALA A 80 -3.42 16.80 -2.60
CA ALA A 80 -2.03 16.43 -2.85
C ALA A 80 -1.24 16.13 -1.57
N PHE A 81 -1.49 16.88 -0.48
CA PHE A 81 -0.76 16.70 0.78
C PHE A 81 -1.02 15.33 1.43
N PRO A 82 -2.28 14.87 1.65
CA PRO A 82 -2.54 13.52 2.13
C PRO A 82 -1.97 12.42 1.24
N VAL A 83 -2.01 12.59 -0.09
CA VAL A 83 -1.41 11.60 -1.01
C VAL A 83 0.10 11.51 -0.81
N LYS A 84 0.80 12.65 -0.67
CA LYS A 84 2.23 12.65 -0.34
C LYS A 84 2.50 11.94 0.98
N ALA A 85 1.69 12.18 2.01
CA ALA A 85 1.84 11.48 3.29
C ALA A 85 1.72 9.95 3.14
N VAL A 86 0.76 9.45 2.33
CA VAL A 86 0.63 8.01 2.03
C VAL A 86 1.89 7.46 1.35
N ILE A 87 2.42 8.19 0.37
CA ILE A 87 3.66 7.83 -0.35
C ILE A 87 4.83 7.72 0.65
N GLU A 88 5.05 8.74 1.48
CA GLU A 88 6.14 8.75 2.46
C GLU A 88 6.00 7.63 3.50
N VAL A 89 4.79 7.35 3.98
CA VAL A 89 4.53 6.26 4.91
C VAL A 89 4.83 4.90 4.28
N ASN A 90 4.42 4.67 3.02
CA ASN A 90 4.72 3.43 2.30
C ASN A 90 6.23 3.25 2.08
N LEU A 91 6.96 4.32 1.76
CA LEU A 91 8.42 4.28 1.63
C LEU A 91 9.10 4.00 2.96
N ALA A 92 8.69 4.69 4.03
CA ALA A 92 9.19 4.46 5.37
C ALA A 92 8.92 3.02 5.83
N TRP A 93 7.73 2.49 5.54
CA TRP A 93 7.37 1.10 5.84
C TRP A 93 8.23 0.09 5.07
N ALA A 94 8.49 0.33 3.78
CA ALA A 94 9.36 -0.51 2.97
C ALA A 94 10.78 -0.55 3.55
N VAL A 95 11.35 0.61 3.88
CA VAL A 95 12.69 0.71 4.50
C VAL A 95 12.71 0.01 5.86
N ALA A 96 11.71 0.28 6.71
CA ALA A 96 11.60 -0.34 8.03
C ALA A 96 11.47 -1.87 7.93
N SER A 97 10.73 -2.37 6.94
CA SER A 97 10.57 -3.81 6.70
C SER A 97 11.89 -4.49 6.32
N LEU A 98 12.68 -3.85 5.43
CA LEU A 98 13.99 -4.36 5.04
C LEU A 98 15.01 -4.24 6.18
N ALA A 99 14.99 -3.14 6.94
CA ALA A 99 15.81 -2.97 8.12
C ALA A 99 15.46 -4.03 9.18
N ALA A 100 14.18 -4.30 9.42
CA ALA A 100 13.74 -5.32 10.36
C ALA A 100 14.22 -6.71 9.98
N LEU A 101 14.20 -7.05 8.69
CA LEU A 101 14.71 -8.32 8.18
C LEU A 101 16.20 -8.52 8.50
N VAL A 102 17.01 -7.46 8.42
CA VAL A 102 18.47 -7.56 8.58
C VAL A 102 18.91 -7.34 10.03
N LEU A 103 18.20 -6.50 10.79
CA LEU A 103 18.64 -6.01 12.10
C LEU A 103 17.92 -6.64 13.28
N TRP A 104 16.67 -7.10 13.12
CA TRP A 104 15.81 -7.47 14.25
C TRP A 104 15.20 -8.87 14.14
N PHE A 105 14.92 -9.37 12.94
CA PHE A 105 14.22 -10.63 12.75
C PHE A 105 15.17 -11.75 12.32
N SER A 106 14.82 -12.96 12.75
CA SER A 106 15.36 -14.21 12.20
C SER A 106 14.17 -15.03 11.69
N PRO A 107 13.59 -14.63 10.54
CA PRO A 107 12.35 -15.22 10.05
C PRO A 107 12.56 -16.65 9.54
N THR A 108 11.45 -17.35 9.32
CA THR A 108 11.46 -18.60 8.56
C THR A 108 11.78 -18.32 7.08
N THR A 109 12.02 -19.38 6.29
CA THR A 109 12.15 -19.26 4.83
C THR A 109 10.97 -18.50 4.20
N ALA A 110 9.74 -18.77 4.63
CA ALA A 110 8.57 -18.06 4.14
C ALA A 110 8.61 -16.57 4.50
N GLY A 111 8.99 -16.23 5.72
CA GLY A 111 9.18 -14.83 6.14
C GLY A 111 10.27 -14.11 5.36
N THR A 112 11.38 -14.78 5.06
CA THR A 112 12.49 -14.24 4.26
C THR A 112 12.05 -13.80 2.86
N PHE A 113 11.09 -14.50 2.24
CA PHE A 113 10.51 -14.07 0.95
C PHE A 113 9.38 -13.05 1.14
N TRP A 114 8.55 -13.26 2.14
CA TRP A 114 7.37 -12.44 2.38
C TRP A 114 7.71 -10.99 2.73
N ILE A 115 8.67 -10.76 3.64
CA ILE A 115 8.99 -9.43 4.15
C ILE A 115 9.51 -8.51 3.03
N PRO A 116 10.48 -8.91 2.17
CA PRO A 116 10.88 -8.11 1.01
C PRO A 116 9.79 -7.95 -0.04
N MET A 117 8.99 -9.00 -0.28
CA MET A 117 7.92 -8.95 -1.28
C MET A 117 6.85 -7.91 -0.91
N GLN A 118 6.38 -7.88 0.34
CA GLN A 118 5.42 -6.88 0.79
C GLN A 118 6.03 -5.47 0.82
N ALA A 119 7.32 -5.34 1.19
CA ALA A 119 8.04 -4.07 1.12
C ALA A 119 8.11 -3.53 -0.32
N ALA A 120 8.44 -4.39 -1.29
CA ALA A 120 8.47 -4.03 -2.70
C ALA A 120 7.08 -3.66 -3.24
N THR A 121 6.03 -4.34 -2.76
CA THR A 121 4.65 -4.05 -3.16
C THR A 121 4.21 -2.65 -2.72
N VAL A 122 4.42 -2.30 -1.44
CA VAL A 122 4.05 -0.95 -0.96
C VAL A 122 4.93 0.15 -1.55
N ALA A 123 6.22 -0.13 -1.80
CA ALA A 123 7.10 0.78 -2.53
C ALA A 123 6.64 0.98 -3.99
N GLY A 124 6.13 -0.08 -4.63
CA GLY A 124 5.51 -0.03 -5.95
C GLY A 124 4.27 0.86 -5.96
N PHE A 125 3.39 0.75 -4.96
CA PHE A 125 2.26 1.65 -4.80
C PHE A 125 2.70 3.10 -4.61
N ALA A 126 3.69 3.35 -3.75
CA ALA A 126 4.25 4.69 -3.55
C ALA A 126 4.77 5.29 -4.86
N GLY A 127 5.50 4.52 -5.67
CA GLY A 127 5.99 4.93 -6.98
C GLY A 127 4.85 5.27 -7.97
N LEU A 128 3.85 4.39 -8.07
CA LEU A 128 2.68 4.61 -8.94
C LEU A 128 1.85 5.83 -8.53
N GLN A 129 1.64 6.00 -7.22
CA GLN A 129 0.95 7.17 -6.65
C GLN A 129 1.74 8.45 -6.89
N HIS A 130 3.06 8.42 -6.73
CA HIS A 130 3.94 9.57 -6.99
C HIS A 130 3.89 10.00 -8.45
N LEU A 131 4.02 9.03 -9.39
CA LEU A 131 3.96 9.31 -10.83
C LEU A 131 2.59 9.88 -11.23
N ALA A 132 1.49 9.31 -10.73
CA ALA A 132 0.14 9.79 -11.01
C ALA A 132 -0.12 11.19 -10.40
N LEU A 133 0.40 11.46 -9.20
CA LEU A 133 0.29 12.77 -8.55
C LEU A 133 1.09 13.83 -9.31
N ARG A 134 2.28 13.49 -9.80
CA ARG A 134 3.12 14.40 -10.60
C ARG A 134 2.51 14.68 -11.97
N ALA A 135 1.84 13.71 -12.58
CA ALA A 135 1.17 13.89 -13.88
C ALA A 135 -0.15 14.68 -13.80
N ARG A 136 -0.71 14.87 -12.60
CA ARG A 136 -1.90 15.69 -12.35
C ARG A 136 -1.58 17.19 -12.37
N GLY A 137 -0.46 17.59 -11.75
CA GLY A 137 -0.07 18.98 -11.54
C GLY A 137 0.70 19.54 -12.71
#